data_AF-A0A9D4H7C7-F1
#
_entry.id   AF-A0A9D4H7C7-F1
#
_cell.length_a   1.000
_cell.length_b   1.000
_cell.length_c   1.000
_cell.angle_alpha   90.00
_cell.angle_beta   90.00
_cell.angle_gamma   90.00
#
_symmetry.space_group_name_H-M   'P 1'
#
loop_
_entity.id
_entity.type
_entity.pdbx_description
1 polymer ?
#
loop_
_entity_poly.entity_id
_entity_poly.type
_entity_poly.pdbx_seq_one_letter_code
_entity_poly.pdbx_strand_id
1 'polypeptide(L)' 'MKHTVYAVFIVIATTVVVSVSAQCPEGVFMAGCSADPCSGYTCDNPPNLTCRGYYCGGCKRKWYLDEQEVECLREEKFMA' A
#
# COMPACT_ATOMS: atom_id res chain seq x y z
N MET A 1 8.26 14.00 8.56
CA MET A 1 9.19 13.23 9.41
C MET A 1 9.44 11.91 8.70
N LYS A 2 10.56 11.79 7.97
CA LYS A 2 10.85 10.63 7.10
C LYS A 2 11.59 9.58 7.94
N HIS A 3 10.91 8.51 8.30
CA HIS A 3 11.55 7.35 8.94
C HIS A 3 12.09 6.44 7.85
N THR A 4 13.40 6.49 7.63
CA THR A 4 14.14 5.57 6.75
C THR A 4 14.54 4.34 7.58
N VAL A 5 13.96 3.19 7.28
CA VAL A 5 14.31 1.91 7.91
C VAL A 5 15.34 1.21 7.02
N TYR A 6 16.55 1.02 7.52
CA TYR A 6 17.67 0.38 6.81
C TYR A 6 17.70 -1.12 7.14
N ALA A 7 17.41 -1.99 6.16
CA ALA A 7 17.73 -3.41 6.27
C ALA A 7 19.17 -3.62 5.78
N VAL A 8 20.11 -3.72 6.71
CA VAL A 8 21.54 -3.91 6.43
C VAL A 8 21.80 -5.40 6.14
N PHE A 9 21.92 -5.77 4.87
CA PHE A 9 22.52 -7.06 4.48
C PHE A 9 23.94 -6.80 3.95
N ILE A 10 24.94 -7.08 4.79
CA ILE A 10 26.37 -7.00 4.46
C ILE A 10 26.69 -8.16 3.50
N VAL A 11 26.83 -7.90 2.20
CA VAL A 11 27.38 -8.87 1.25
C VAL A 11 28.26 -8.17 0.20
N ILE A 12 29.57 -8.16 0.50
CA ILE A 12 30.75 -8.22 -0.40
C ILE A 12 30.82 -7.25 -1.61
N ALA A 13 31.68 -6.23 -1.49
CA ALA A 13 32.40 -5.42 -2.51
C ALA A 13 31.70 -4.77 -3.73
N THR A 14 30.46 -5.12 -4.09
CA THR A 14 29.68 -4.44 -5.16
C THR A 14 28.22 -4.27 -4.75
N THR A 15 27.99 -3.72 -3.56
CA THR A 15 26.67 -3.60 -2.96
C THR A 15 25.78 -2.67 -3.77
N VAL A 16 24.89 -3.24 -4.60
CA VAL A 16 23.74 -2.51 -5.12
C VAL A 16 22.86 -2.18 -3.91
N VAL A 17 22.90 -0.92 -3.48
CA VAL A 17 21.96 -0.39 -2.50
C VAL A 17 20.58 -0.31 -3.16
N VAL A 18 19.78 -1.37 -3.02
CA VAL A 18 18.38 -1.32 -3.46
C VAL A 18 17.61 -0.54 -2.42
N SER A 19 17.51 0.77 -2.65
CA SER A 19 16.66 1.67 -1.88
C SER A 19 15.20 1.31 -2.13
N VAL A 20 14.61 0.43 -1.32
CA VAL A 20 13.14 0.25 -1.31
C VAL A 20 12.55 1.42 -0.54
N SER A 21 12.55 2.56 -1.21
CA SER A 21 11.87 3.75 -0.76
C SER A 21 10.42 3.62 -1.22
N ALA A 22 9.44 3.84 -0.33
CA ALA A 22 8.00 3.83 -0.62
C ALA A 22 7.59 5.00 -1.53
N GLN A 23 8.21 5.06 -2.70
CA GLN A 23 8.04 6.10 -3.70
C GLN A 23 7.05 5.59 -4.72
N CYS A 24 6.15 6.48 -5.12
CA CYS A 24 5.27 6.19 -6.23
C CYS A 24 6.08 5.90 -7.51
N PRO A 25 5.50 5.14 -8.46
CA PRO A 25 6.12 4.94 -9.77
C PRO A 25 6.53 6.27 -10.41
N GLU A 26 7.52 6.23 -11.30
CA GLU A 26 8.01 7.44 -11.97
C GLU A 26 6.87 8.20 -12.68
N GLY A 27 6.85 9.52 -12.53
CA GLY A 27 5.80 10.38 -13.06
C GLY A 27 4.46 10.34 -12.30
N VAL A 28 4.33 9.52 -11.26
CA VAL A 28 3.11 9.44 -10.43
C VAL A 28 3.28 10.27 -9.16
N PHE A 29 2.36 11.22 -8.94
CA PHE A 29 2.34 12.02 -7.73
C PHE A 29 1.81 11.22 -6.53
N MET A 30 2.27 11.56 -5.33
CA MET A 30 1.71 11.04 -4.08
C MET A 30 0.59 11.97 -3.60
N ALA A 31 -0.60 11.41 -3.35
CA ALA A 31 -1.77 12.15 -2.88
C ALA A 31 -1.75 12.35 -1.36
N GLY A 32 -2.15 13.55 -0.90
CA GLY A 32 -2.43 13.81 0.51
C GLY A 32 -3.92 13.63 0.80
N CYS A 33 -4.29 12.53 1.43
CA CYS A 33 -5.69 12.20 1.73
C CYS A 33 -6.12 12.76 3.08
N SER A 34 -7.35 13.28 3.16
CA SER A 34 -7.95 13.74 4.42
C SER A 34 -8.39 12.60 5.34
N ALA A 35 -8.61 11.42 4.78
CA ALA A 35 -8.93 10.20 5.49
C ALA A 35 -8.12 9.03 4.91
N ASP A 36 -7.86 8.04 5.75
CA ASP A 36 -7.33 6.77 5.28
C ASP A 36 -8.31 6.17 4.25
N PRO A 37 -7.87 5.84 3.03
CA PRO A 37 -8.77 5.35 2.02
C PRO A 37 -9.41 4.04 2.46
N CYS A 38 -8.80 3.24 3.35
CA CYS A 38 -9.41 2.01 3.84
C CYS A 38 -10.55 2.20 4.85
N SER A 39 -10.61 3.34 5.54
CA SER A 39 -11.57 3.61 6.62
C SER A 39 -13.04 3.50 6.17
N GLY A 40 -13.82 2.69 6.88
CA GLY A 40 -15.27 2.53 6.65
C GLY A 40 -15.64 1.62 5.47
N TYR A 41 -14.75 0.74 5.04
CA TYR A 41 -15.03 -0.18 3.93
C TYR A 41 -14.49 -1.58 4.21
N THR A 42 -15.21 -2.60 3.74
CA THR A 42 -14.81 -4.01 3.76
C THR A 42 -14.98 -4.65 2.39
N CYS A 43 -14.33 -5.79 2.21
CA CYS A 43 -14.58 -6.66 1.08
C CYS A 43 -15.33 -7.91 1.56
N ASP A 44 -16.51 -8.13 1.01
CA ASP A 44 -17.37 -9.25 1.37
C ASP A 44 -17.09 -10.49 0.50
N ASN A 45 -16.56 -10.29 -0.70
CA ASN A 45 -16.21 -11.38 -1.61
C ASN A 45 -14.94 -11.09 -2.43
N PRO A 46 -13.88 -11.90 -2.30
CA PRO A 46 -13.72 -12.96 -1.30
C PRO A 46 -13.66 -12.38 0.13
N PRO A 47 -14.12 -13.13 1.15
CA PRO A 47 -14.02 -12.69 2.54
C PRO A 47 -12.56 -12.68 3.01
N ASN A 48 -12.30 -12.02 4.14
CA ASN A 48 -11.01 -11.98 4.84
C ASN A 48 -9.87 -11.27 4.07
N LEU A 49 -10.19 -10.36 3.16
CA LEU A 49 -9.17 -9.53 2.53
C LEU A 49 -8.74 -8.39 3.44
N THR A 50 -7.43 -8.15 3.49
CA THR A 50 -6.84 -7.01 4.18
C THR A 50 -6.84 -5.80 3.24
N CYS A 51 -7.42 -4.68 3.68
CA CYS A 51 -7.29 -3.43 2.94
C CYS A 51 -5.96 -2.75 3.27
N ARG A 52 -5.27 -2.24 2.24
CA ARG A 52 -4.13 -1.33 2.38
C ARG A 52 -4.36 -0.07 1.53
N GLY A 53 -4.08 1.09 2.10
CA GLY A 53 -4.18 2.35 1.40
C GLY A 53 -3.08 2.52 0.35
N TYR A 54 -3.46 2.92 -0.86
CA TYR A 54 -2.56 3.22 -1.96
C TYR A 54 -2.70 4.68 -2.35
N TYR A 55 -1.64 5.44 -2.09
CA TYR A 55 -1.64 6.91 -2.17
C TYR A 55 -1.05 7.47 -3.47
N CYS A 56 -0.60 6.59 -4.37
CA CYS A 56 0.02 7.01 -5.63
C CYS A 56 -1.05 7.25 -6.70
N GLY A 57 -1.06 8.46 -7.25
CA GLY A 57 -2.04 8.91 -8.24
C GLY A 57 -3.46 9.04 -7.68
N GLY A 58 -3.63 9.08 -6.36
CA GLY A 58 -4.92 9.27 -5.69
C GLY A 58 -5.03 8.52 -4.36
N CYS A 59 -6.15 8.71 -3.67
CA CYS A 59 -6.52 8.02 -2.44
C CYS A 59 -7.29 6.74 -2.78
N LYS A 60 -6.56 5.66 -3.04
CA LYS A 60 -7.15 4.39 -3.46
C LYS A 60 -7.00 3.38 -2.35
N ARG A 61 -7.89 2.39 -2.36
CA ARG A 61 -7.74 1.18 -1.57
C ARG A 61 -7.30 0.05 -2.48
N LYS A 62 -6.52 -0.86 -1.92
CA LYS A 62 -6.13 -2.12 -2.53
C LYS A 62 -6.40 -3.24 -1.55
N TRP A 63 -6.78 -4.40 -2.06
CA TRP A 63 -7.15 -5.56 -1.27
C TRP A 63 -6.09 -6.64 -1.38
N TYR A 64 -5.81 -7.29 -0.27
CA TYR A 64 -4.75 -8.28 -0.16
C TYR A 64 -5.26 -9.55 0.49
N LEU A 65 -4.93 -10.69 -0.12
CA LEU A 65 -4.93 -11.97 0.55
C LEU A 65 -3.48 -12.28 0.88
N ASP A 66 -3.15 -12.32 2.17
CA ASP A 66 -1.77 -12.32 2.67
C ASP A 66 -0.97 -11.11 2.11
N GLU A 67 0.03 -11.38 1.26
CA GLU A 67 0.87 -10.36 0.61
C GLU A 67 0.53 -10.14 -0.87
N GLN A 68 -0.45 -10.88 -1.42
CA GLN A 68 -0.83 -10.75 -2.81
C GLN A 68 -1.99 -9.76 -2.97
N GLU A 69 -1.80 -8.76 -3.83
CA GLU A 69 -2.90 -7.88 -4.26
C GLU A 69 -3.91 -8.69 -5.08
N VAL A 70 -5.18 -8.61 -4.70
CA VAL A 70 -6.30 -9.31 -5.33
C VAL A 70 -7.47 -8.36 -5.57
N GLU A 71 -8.38 -8.76 -6.43
CA GLU A 71 -9.60 -8.01 -6.68
C GLU A 71 -10.65 -8.31 -5.61
N CYS A 72 -11.28 -7.25 -5.11
CA CYS A 72 -12.52 -7.38 -4.35
C CYS A 72 -13.71 -7.30 -5.31
N LEU A 73 -14.53 -8.34 -5.33
CA LEU A 73 -15.70 -8.43 -6.21
C LEU A 73 -16.94 -7.76 -5.60
N ARG A 74 -16.95 -7.54 -4.28
CA ARG A 74 -18.02 -6.84 -3.56
C ARG A 74 -17.47 -6.03 -2.40
N GLU A 75 -17.41 -4.72 -2.59
CA GLU A 75 -17.04 -3.76 -1.56
C GLU A 75 -18.29 -3.21 -0.87
N GLU A 76 -18.28 -3.22 0.46
CA GLU A 76 -19.33 -2.60 1.27
C GLU A 76 -18.75 -1.40 2.02
N LYS A 77 -19.52 -0.31 2.10
CA LYS A 77 -19.13 0.90 2.83
C LYS A 77 -19.99 1.04 4.07
N PHE A 78 -19.37 0.92 5.24
CA PHE A 78 -20.00 1.26 6.50
C PHE A 78 -19.84 2.75 6.74
N MET A 79 -20.86 3.54 6.40
CA MET A 79 -20.98 4.90 6.92
C MET A 79 -21.37 4.79 8.39
N ALA A 80 -20.40 4.97 9.28
CA ALA A 80 -20.63 5.31 10.68
C ALA A 80 -20.78 6.83 10.82
#